data_AF-A0A363TUE4-F1
#
_entry.id   AF-A0A363TUE4-F1
#
_cell.length_a   1.000
_cell.length_b   1.000
_cell.length_c   1.000
_cell.angle_alpha   90.00
_cell.angle_beta   90.00
_cell.angle_gamma   90.00
#
_symmetry.space_group_name_H-M   'P 1'
#
loop_
_entity.id
_entity.type
_entity.pdbx_description
1 polymer ?
#
loop_
_entity_poly.entity_id
_entity_poly.type
_entity_poly.pdbx_seq_one_letter_code
_entity_poly.pdbx_strand_id
1 'polypeptide(L)'
;MRLRHLFALALIAVPTLVGPLRAEYDPIFDFIPLGGRSLLAQVLEGKPPAADVRALLSARHSRDQWVEELKARAKAIPALQALEERELLTLADYLAFNMPLPTARIPADLARADWKTLLPRDGRDLALEYCQSCHIITVTITQDRSREHWLGTMNKPSHVEIKLTPREREALASYLVLNAGIPIDQVPVDLRAGGASY
;
A
#
# COMPACT_ATOMS: atom_id res chain seq x y z
N MET A 1 -35.41 58.09 31.45
CA MET A 1 -35.13 57.81 30.04
C MET A 1 -33.66 57.42 29.88
N ARG A 2 -33.32 56.12 29.98
CA ARG A 2 -32.03 55.55 29.55
C ARG A 2 -32.25 54.09 29.16
N LEU A 3 -32.25 53.83 27.86
CA LEU A 3 -32.40 52.52 27.23
C LEU A 3 -31.03 51.82 27.24
N ARG A 4 -30.91 50.67 27.90
CA ARG A 4 -29.69 49.85 27.89
C ARG A 4 -29.89 48.70 26.89
N HIS A 5 -29.27 48.82 25.72
CA HIS A 5 -29.16 47.74 24.75
C HIS A 5 -28.08 46.76 25.22
N LEU A 6 -28.47 45.52 25.52
CA LEU A 6 -27.55 44.40 25.67
C LEU A 6 -27.41 43.73 24.31
N PHE A 7 -26.25 43.89 23.69
CA PHE A 7 -25.84 43.15 22.49
C PHE A 7 -25.52 41.70 22.89
N ALA A 8 -26.28 40.74 22.37
CA ALA A 8 -25.95 39.32 22.44
C ALA A 8 -25.00 38.99 21.28
N LEU A 9 -23.73 38.71 21.60
CA LEU A 9 -22.79 38.10 20.65
C LEU A 9 -23.10 36.61 20.55
N ALA A 10 -23.63 36.17 19.42
CA ALA A 10 -23.73 34.75 19.09
C ALA A 10 -22.39 34.28 18.49
N LEU A 11 -21.62 33.50 19.25
CA LEU A 11 -20.47 32.77 18.73
C LEU A 11 -20.97 31.59 17.88
N ILE A 12 -20.78 31.67 16.56
CA ILE A 12 -20.96 30.55 15.65
C ILE A 12 -19.68 29.72 15.69
N ALA A 13 -19.70 28.59 16.40
CA ALA A 13 -18.63 27.61 16.33
C ALA A 13 -18.72 26.85 15.00
N VAL A 14 -17.75 27.06 14.11
CA VAL A 14 -17.60 26.29 12.86
C VAL A 14 -16.85 25.00 13.20
N PRO A 15 -17.46 23.80 13.07
CA PRO A 15 -16.73 22.56 13.24
C PRO A 15 -15.86 22.33 11.99
N THR A 16 -14.55 22.50 12.12
CA THR A 16 -13.59 22.05 11.11
C THR A 16 -13.55 20.52 11.12
N LEU A 17 -14.30 19.89 10.22
CA LEU A 17 -14.11 18.49 9.87
C LEU A 17 -12.78 18.34 9.14
N VAL A 18 -11.70 18.10 9.88
CA VAL A 18 -10.47 17.56 9.31
C VAL A 18 -10.67 16.05 9.19
N GLY A 19 -11.28 15.63 8.09
CA GLY A 19 -11.28 14.21 7.72
C GLY A 19 -9.85 13.78 7.34
N PRO A 20 -9.48 12.49 7.52
CA PRO A 20 -8.20 12.02 6.99
C PRO A 20 -8.21 12.21 5.47
N LEU A 21 -7.20 12.91 4.96
CA LEU A 21 -6.89 12.96 3.53
C LEU A 21 -6.73 11.52 3.05
N ARG A 22 -7.72 11.02 2.30
CA ARG A 22 -7.55 9.79 1.54
C ARG A 22 -6.48 10.12 0.51
N ALA A 23 -5.39 9.37 0.47
CA ALA A 23 -4.44 9.46 -0.63
C ALA A 23 -5.22 9.14 -1.92
N GLU A 24 -5.57 10.20 -2.66
CA GLU A 24 -6.19 10.07 -3.97
C GLU A 24 -5.16 9.41 -4.88
N TYR A 25 -5.61 8.43 -5.68
CA TYR A 25 -4.74 7.79 -6.65
C TYR A 25 -4.29 8.87 -7.65
N ASP A 26 -2.99 9.17 -7.64
CA ASP A 26 -2.37 10.07 -8.60
C ASP A 26 -1.65 9.23 -9.67
N PRO A 27 -2.11 9.26 -10.94
CA PRO A 27 -1.48 8.53 -12.04
C PRO A 27 0.01 8.83 -12.21
N ILE A 28 0.51 9.96 -11.68
CA ILE A 28 1.94 10.28 -11.70
C ILE A 28 2.81 9.20 -11.03
N PHE A 29 2.24 8.35 -10.17
CA PHE A 29 2.95 7.26 -9.47
C PHE A 29 2.82 5.88 -10.13
N ASP A 30 2.26 5.78 -11.34
CA ASP A 30 2.09 4.49 -12.03
C ASP A 30 3.43 3.83 -12.43
N PHE A 31 4.50 4.61 -12.52
CA PHE A 31 5.85 4.08 -12.73
C PHE A 31 6.39 3.27 -11.54
N ILE A 32 5.79 3.43 -10.34
CA ILE A 32 6.16 2.67 -9.14
C ILE A 32 5.39 1.34 -9.17
N PRO A 33 6.07 0.18 -9.21
CA PRO A 33 5.43 -1.12 -9.38
C PRO A 33 4.29 -1.36 -8.39
N LEU A 34 3.25 -2.08 -8.82
CA LEU A 34 2.10 -2.37 -7.97
C LEU A 34 2.51 -3.10 -6.69
N GLY A 35 1.88 -2.74 -5.59
CA GLY A 35 2.02 -3.47 -4.33
C GLY A 35 1.07 -4.67 -4.27
N GLY A 36 1.32 -5.59 -3.33
CA GLY A 36 0.57 -6.83 -3.23
C GLY A 36 -0.92 -6.67 -2.90
N ARG A 37 -1.35 -5.58 -2.26
CA ARG A 37 -2.78 -5.26 -2.10
C ARG A 37 -3.42 -5.01 -3.46
N SER A 38 -2.76 -4.21 -4.30
CA SER A 38 -3.25 -3.89 -5.64
C SER A 38 -3.25 -5.12 -6.55
N LEU A 39 -2.19 -5.93 -6.51
CA LEU A 39 -2.11 -7.19 -7.24
C LEU A 39 -3.20 -8.16 -6.81
N LEU A 40 -3.41 -8.35 -5.50
CA LEU A 40 -4.50 -9.21 -5.01
C LEU A 40 -5.87 -8.66 -5.43
N ALA A 41 -6.10 -7.36 -5.33
CA ALA A 41 -7.35 -6.76 -5.77
C ALA A 41 -7.63 -7.05 -7.26
N GLN A 42 -6.64 -6.88 -8.14
CA GLN A 42 -6.78 -7.21 -9.57
C GLN A 42 -7.09 -8.69 -9.81
N VAL A 43 -6.40 -9.59 -9.08
CA VAL A 43 -6.68 -11.03 -9.15
C VAL A 43 -8.13 -11.35 -8.75
N LEU A 44 -8.64 -10.69 -7.69
CA LEU A 44 -9.99 -10.91 -7.18
C LEU A 44 -11.08 -10.21 -8.03
N GLU A 45 -10.75 -9.10 -8.69
CA GLU A 45 -11.62 -8.43 -9.68
C GLU A 45 -11.88 -9.33 -10.90
N GLY A 46 -10.96 -10.26 -11.21
CA GLY A 46 -11.15 -11.34 -12.18
C GLY A 46 -12.21 -12.39 -11.80
N LYS A 47 -12.86 -12.24 -10.64
CA LYS A 47 -13.93 -13.11 -10.10
C LYS A 47 -13.55 -14.60 -10.11
N PRO A 48 -12.41 -14.99 -9.50
CA PRO A 48 -12.06 -16.40 -9.35
C PRO A 48 -13.12 -17.15 -8.50
N PRO A 49 -13.14 -18.49 -8.55
CA PRO A 49 -14.11 -19.27 -7.79
C PRO A 49 -14.09 -18.92 -6.31
N ALA A 50 -15.28 -18.78 -5.71
CA ALA A 50 -15.43 -18.34 -4.32
C ALA A 50 -14.66 -19.20 -3.31
N ALA A 51 -14.56 -20.51 -3.56
CA ALA A 51 -13.77 -21.42 -2.73
C ALA A 51 -12.29 -21.05 -2.73
N ASP A 52 -11.72 -20.69 -3.88
CA ASP A 52 -10.32 -20.30 -4.00
C ASP A 52 -10.05 -18.96 -3.34
N VAL A 53 -10.95 -17.99 -3.49
CA VAL A 53 -10.87 -16.71 -2.78
C VAL A 53 -10.88 -16.93 -1.27
N ARG A 54 -11.81 -17.74 -0.75
CA ARG A 54 -11.86 -18.03 0.69
C ARG A 54 -10.58 -18.74 1.15
N ALA A 55 -10.05 -19.67 0.37
CA ALA A 55 -8.79 -20.34 0.70
C ALA A 55 -7.62 -19.34 0.80
N LEU A 56 -7.46 -18.45 -0.19
CA LEU A 56 -6.44 -17.41 -0.17
C LEU A 56 -6.58 -16.48 1.05
N LEU A 57 -7.79 -16.02 1.37
CA LEU A 57 -8.00 -15.04 2.45
C LEU A 57 -7.92 -15.66 3.86
N SER A 58 -8.04 -16.97 3.98
CA SER A 58 -8.13 -17.69 5.27
C SER A 58 -6.89 -18.50 5.61
N ALA A 59 -5.97 -18.70 4.66
CA ALA A 59 -4.79 -19.52 4.87
C ALA A 59 -3.66 -18.75 5.56
N ARG A 60 -2.76 -19.50 6.21
CA ARG A 60 -1.52 -19.01 6.80
C ARG A 60 -0.36 -19.76 6.18
N HIS A 61 0.50 -19.02 5.50
CA HIS A 61 1.69 -19.55 4.86
C HIS A 61 2.89 -18.62 5.06
N SER A 62 4.09 -19.18 4.98
CA SER A 62 5.31 -18.40 4.75
C SER A 62 5.33 -17.84 3.32
N ARG A 63 6.26 -16.92 3.02
CA ARG A 63 6.45 -16.40 1.65
C ARG A 63 6.62 -17.54 0.63
N ASP A 64 7.54 -18.47 0.88
CA ASP A 64 7.83 -19.55 -0.07
C ASP A 64 6.63 -20.47 -0.27
N GLN A 65 5.89 -20.76 0.81
CA GLN A 65 4.64 -21.51 0.74
C GLN A 65 3.59 -20.75 -0.07
N TRP A 66 3.49 -19.43 0.07
CA TRP A 66 2.61 -18.62 -0.77
C TRP A 66 3.00 -18.63 -2.24
N VAL A 67 4.30 -18.57 -2.56
CA VAL A 67 4.78 -18.67 -3.94
C VAL A 67 4.31 -19.99 -4.58
N GLU A 68 4.49 -21.11 -3.89
CA GLU A 68 4.09 -22.41 -4.40
C GLU A 68 2.55 -22.54 -4.51
N GLU A 69 1.81 -22.02 -3.53
CA GLU A 69 0.35 -22.00 -3.56
C GLU A 69 -0.20 -21.14 -4.72
N LEU A 70 0.36 -19.96 -4.94
CA LEU A 70 -0.05 -19.07 -6.04
C LEU A 70 0.23 -19.70 -7.41
N LYS A 71 1.39 -20.35 -7.59
CA LYS A 71 1.72 -21.11 -8.81
C LYS A 71 0.77 -22.28 -9.03
N ALA A 72 0.44 -23.03 -7.98
CA ALA A 72 -0.51 -24.14 -8.07
C ALA A 72 -1.90 -23.66 -8.50
N ARG A 73 -2.35 -22.51 -7.97
CA ARG A 73 -3.65 -21.89 -8.27
C ARG A 73 -3.71 -21.18 -9.62
N ALA A 74 -2.58 -20.87 -10.25
CA ALA A 74 -2.54 -20.20 -11.56
C ALA A 74 -3.32 -20.95 -12.65
N LYS A 75 -3.48 -22.28 -12.53
CA LYS A 75 -4.32 -23.09 -13.42
C LYS A 75 -5.82 -22.76 -13.33
N ALA A 76 -6.30 -22.40 -12.14
CA ALA A 76 -7.70 -22.10 -11.87
C ALA A 76 -8.00 -20.58 -11.87
N ILE A 77 -6.96 -19.76 -11.68
CA ILE A 77 -7.06 -18.30 -11.61
C ILE A 77 -6.12 -17.70 -12.67
N PRO A 78 -6.62 -17.43 -13.89
CA PRO A 78 -5.78 -16.93 -14.99
C PRO A 78 -5.02 -15.64 -14.68
N ALA A 79 -5.57 -14.78 -13.84
CA ALA A 79 -4.90 -13.56 -13.39
C ALA A 79 -3.59 -13.83 -12.63
N LEU A 80 -3.47 -14.97 -11.94
CA LEU A 80 -2.21 -15.38 -11.30
C LEU A 80 -1.17 -15.87 -12.32
N GLN A 81 -1.62 -16.46 -13.43
CA GLN A 81 -0.72 -16.91 -14.51
C GLN A 81 -0.09 -15.72 -15.25
N ALA A 82 -0.77 -14.57 -15.29
CA ALA A 82 -0.31 -13.36 -15.95
C ALA A 82 0.73 -12.57 -15.13
N LEU A 83 0.94 -12.91 -13.86
CA LEU A 83 1.89 -12.20 -13.01
C LEU A 83 3.33 -12.49 -13.41
N GLU A 84 4.13 -11.43 -13.54
CA GLU A 84 5.58 -11.56 -13.64
C GLU A 84 6.18 -12.08 -12.32
N GLU A 85 7.42 -12.56 -12.36
CA GLU A 85 8.10 -13.10 -11.17
C GLU A 85 8.14 -12.09 -10.02
N ARG A 86 8.48 -10.82 -10.30
CA ARG A 86 8.48 -9.74 -9.29
C ARG A 86 7.09 -9.53 -8.68
N GLU A 87 6.04 -9.57 -9.48
CA GLU A 87 4.67 -9.38 -9.03
C GLU A 87 4.21 -10.57 -8.18
N LEU A 88 4.51 -11.79 -8.60
CA LEU A 88 4.25 -13.01 -7.83
C LEU A 88 4.93 -12.95 -6.45
N LEU A 89 6.21 -12.55 -6.40
CA LEU A 89 6.95 -12.41 -5.15
C LEU A 89 6.38 -11.28 -4.27
N THR A 90 5.98 -10.16 -4.88
CA THR A 90 5.36 -9.03 -4.17
C THR A 90 4.00 -9.41 -3.58
N LEU A 91 3.20 -10.18 -4.33
CA LEU A 91 1.93 -10.72 -3.85
C LEU A 91 2.15 -11.75 -2.73
N ALA A 92 3.12 -12.65 -2.86
CA ALA A 92 3.45 -13.63 -1.84
C ALA A 92 3.90 -12.99 -0.51
N ASP A 93 4.75 -11.96 -0.57
CA ASP A 93 5.16 -11.18 0.61
C ASP A 93 3.93 -10.52 1.25
N TYR A 94 3.10 -9.86 0.46
CA TYR A 94 1.88 -9.25 0.95
C TYR A 94 0.96 -10.24 1.67
N LEU A 95 0.74 -11.43 1.09
CA LEU A 95 -0.06 -12.47 1.72
C LEU A 95 0.59 -12.98 3.02
N ALA A 96 1.91 -13.15 3.08
CA ALA A 96 2.62 -13.53 4.30
C ALA A 96 2.44 -12.49 5.42
N PHE A 97 2.40 -11.20 5.08
CA PHE A 97 2.18 -10.11 6.02
C PHE A 97 0.72 -9.84 6.36
N ASN A 98 -0.25 -10.32 5.60
CA ASN A 98 -1.64 -9.89 5.80
C ASN A 98 -2.63 -11.04 6.00
N MET A 99 -2.24 -12.28 5.68
CA MET A 99 -3.10 -13.45 5.85
C MET A 99 -2.76 -14.22 7.13
N PRO A 100 -3.76 -14.90 7.72
CA PRO A 100 -5.17 -14.90 7.35
C PRO A 100 -5.85 -13.59 7.73
N LEU A 101 -6.85 -13.17 6.94
CA LEU A 101 -7.73 -12.08 7.35
C LEU A 101 -8.61 -12.51 8.53
N PRO A 102 -8.92 -11.59 9.47
CA PRO A 102 -9.96 -11.86 10.46
C PRO A 102 -11.26 -12.24 9.77
N THR A 103 -11.96 -13.29 10.24
CA THR A 103 -13.20 -13.78 9.61
C THR A 103 -14.24 -12.68 9.42
N ALA A 104 -14.34 -11.74 10.37
CA ALA A 104 -15.25 -10.60 10.29
C ALA A 104 -14.95 -9.61 9.14
N ARG A 105 -13.74 -9.68 8.55
CA ARG A 105 -13.33 -8.87 7.38
C ARG A 105 -13.52 -9.60 6.05
N ILE A 106 -13.83 -10.90 6.06
CA ILE A 106 -14.09 -11.65 4.83
C ILE A 106 -15.56 -11.44 4.45
N PRO A 107 -15.85 -10.84 3.27
CA PRO A 107 -17.23 -10.60 2.86
C PRO A 107 -18.03 -11.90 2.70
N ALA A 108 -19.33 -11.82 3.03
CA ALA A 108 -20.26 -12.89 2.73
C ALA A 108 -20.39 -13.09 1.21
N ASP A 109 -20.60 -11.99 0.48
CA ASP A 109 -20.62 -11.93 -0.98
C ASP A 109 -19.28 -11.42 -1.52
N LEU A 110 -18.45 -12.35 -1.97
CA LEU A 110 -17.11 -12.06 -2.51
C LEU A 110 -17.18 -11.41 -3.90
N ALA A 111 -18.27 -11.60 -4.65
CA ALA A 111 -18.40 -11.05 -6.01
C ALA A 111 -18.73 -9.56 -6.00
N ARG A 112 -19.20 -9.02 -4.86
CA ARG A 112 -19.55 -7.61 -4.66
C ARG A 112 -18.61 -6.87 -3.70
N ALA A 113 -17.53 -7.53 -3.29
CA ALA A 113 -16.56 -6.97 -2.36
C ALA A 113 -15.78 -5.81 -3.00
N ASP A 114 -15.62 -4.71 -2.25
CA ASP A 114 -14.67 -3.66 -2.60
C ASP A 114 -13.29 -4.02 -2.03
N TRP A 115 -12.51 -4.75 -2.84
CA TRP A 115 -11.22 -5.30 -2.40
C TRP A 115 -10.21 -4.24 -2.01
N LYS A 116 -10.23 -3.07 -2.66
CA LYS A 116 -9.27 -1.98 -2.37
C LYS A 116 -9.44 -1.43 -0.95
N THR A 117 -10.66 -1.46 -0.41
CA THR A 117 -10.95 -0.97 0.95
C THR A 117 -10.91 -2.07 2.00
N LEU A 118 -11.20 -3.31 1.64
CA LEU A 118 -11.23 -4.45 2.57
C LEU A 118 -9.83 -5.00 2.86
N LEU A 119 -8.96 -5.00 1.85
CA LEU A 119 -7.62 -5.55 1.97
C LEU A 119 -6.71 -4.62 2.79
N PRO A 120 -5.92 -5.16 3.74
CA PRO A 120 -4.91 -4.39 4.47
C PRO A 120 -3.93 -3.66 3.55
N ARG A 121 -3.42 -2.52 4.00
CA ARG A 121 -2.40 -1.74 3.28
C ARG A 121 -1.14 -2.59 3.03
N ASP A 122 -0.47 -2.32 1.92
CA ASP A 122 0.79 -2.95 1.54
C ASP A 122 1.98 -1.98 1.60
N GLY A 123 3.17 -2.46 1.24
CA GLY A 123 4.38 -1.65 1.23
C GLY A 123 4.36 -0.48 0.23
N ARG A 124 3.63 -0.58 -0.90
CA ARG A 124 3.46 0.53 -1.84
C ARG A 124 2.63 1.64 -1.19
N ASP A 125 1.55 1.26 -0.53
CA ASP A 125 0.69 2.21 0.18
C ASP A 125 1.45 2.92 1.30
N LEU A 126 2.32 2.21 2.00
CA LEU A 126 3.16 2.77 3.05
C LEU A 126 4.23 3.69 2.44
N ALA A 127 4.85 3.32 1.31
CA ALA A 127 5.84 4.15 0.63
C ALA A 127 5.22 5.46 0.11
N LEU A 128 4.08 5.39 -0.57
CA LEU A 128 3.40 6.57 -1.10
C LEU A 128 2.83 7.48 0.00
N GLU A 129 2.35 6.91 1.11
CA GLU A 129 1.85 7.74 2.22
C GLU A 129 2.98 8.37 3.03
N TYR A 130 4.04 7.62 3.35
CA TYR A 130 5.04 8.07 4.31
C TYR A 130 6.33 8.55 3.67
N CYS A 131 6.86 7.87 2.64
CA CYS A 131 8.14 8.24 2.04
C CYS A 131 8.04 9.46 1.11
N GLN A 132 6.89 9.69 0.49
CA GLN A 132 6.61 10.91 -0.30
C GLN A 132 6.23 12.12 0.57
N SER A 133 5.87 11.90 1.85
CA SER A 133 5.32 12.98 2.70
C SER A 133 6.31 14.08 3.06
N CYS A 134 7.60 13.74 3.19
CA CYS A 134 8.65 14.68 3.61
C CYS A 134 9.61 15.08 2.48
N HIS A 135 9.80 14.21 1.50
CA HIS A 135 10.65 14.44 0.35
C HIS A 135 10.14 13.65 -0.85
N ILE A 136 10.52 14.07 -2.05
CA ILE A 136 10.07 13.44 -3.30
C ILE A 136 10.41 11.94 -3.31
N ILE A 137 9.43 11.12 -3.71
CA ILE A 137 9.47 9.65 -3.63
C ILE A 137 10.67 9.07 -4.38
N THR A 138 11.16 9.79 -5.39
CA THR A 138 12.35 9.48 -6.17
C THR A 138 13.59 9.25 -5.30
N VAL A 139 13.72 9.98 -4.19
CA VAL A 139 14.82 9.75 -3.22
C VAL A 139 14.77 8.33 -2.67
N THR A 140 13.59 7.73 -2.54
CA THR A 140 13.40 6.36 -2.04
C THR A 140 13.44 5.33 -3.17
N ILE A 141 12.61 5.48 -4.20
CA ILE A 141 12.38 4.40 -5.18
C ILE A 141 13.55 4.14 -6.13
N THR A 142 14.51 5.05 -6.24
CA THR A 142 15.71 4.88 -7.08
C THR A 142 16.83 4.15 -6.36
N GLN A 143 16.71 3.93 -5.04
CA GLN A 143 17.74 3.25 -4.28
C GLN A 143 17.55 1.74 -4.36
N ASP A 144 18.60 1.03 -4.75
CA ASP A 144 18.71 -0.41 -4.57
C ASP A 144 19.44 -0.70 -3.25
N ARG A 145 18.72 -1.30 -2.29
CA ARG A 145 19.23 -1.55 -0.94
C ARG A 145 18.70 -2.85 -0.38
N SER A 146 19.52 -3.47 0.45
CA SER A 146 19.11 -4.64 1.24
C SER A 146 18.02 -4.28 2.25
N ARG A 147 17.32 -5.33 2.73
CA ARG A 147 16.28 -5.22 3.74
C ARG A 147 16.78 -4.54 5.03
N GLU A 148 17.97 -4.91 5.49
CA GLU A 148 18.60 -4.37 6.70
C GLU A 148 18.85 -2.88 6.56
N HIS A 149 19.28 -2.42 5.38
CA HIS A 149 19.47 -1.00 5.10
C HIS A 149 18.15 -0.22 5.09
N TRP A 150 17.07 -0.80 4.57
CA TRP A 150 15.75 -0.17 4.61
C TRP A 150 15.24 -0.03 6.04
N LEU A 151 15.35 -1.08 6.85
CA LEU A 151 14.97 -1.05 8.26
C LEU A 151 15.84 -0.06 9.05
N GLY A 152 17.15 -0.04 8.79
CA GLY A 152 18.05 0.94 9.36
C GLY A 152 17.65 2.38 9.02
N THR A 153 17.22 2.62 7.77
CA THR A 153 16.74 3.95 7.33
C THR A 153 15.50 4.39 8.09
N MET A 154 14.50 3.51 8.22
CA MET A 154 13.28 3.78 8.97
C MET A 154 13.54 4.02 10.47
N ASN A 155 14.62 3.47 11.01
CA ASN A 155 15.00 3.62 12.42
C ASN A 155 15.92 4.82 12.69
N LYS A 156 16.28 5.61 11.67
CA LYS A 156 17.06 6.84 11.88
C LYS A 156 16.25 7.85 12.70
N PRO A 157 16.89 8.67 13.55
CA PRO A 157 16.20 9.74 14.29
C PRO A 157 15.39 10.68 13.40
N SER A 158 15.80 10.89 12.15
CA SER A 158 15.08 11.72 11.18
C SER A 158 13.75 11.13 10.69
N HIS A 159 13.46 9.85 10.97
CA HIS A 159 12.24 9.15 10.55
C HIS A 159 11.42 8.61 11.73
N VAL A 160 11.78 8.98 12.96
CA VAL A 160 11.16 8.46 14.19
C VAL A 160 9.69 8.88 14.33
N GLU A 161 9.30 10.03 13.76
CA GLU A 161 7.93 10.53 13.80
C GLU A 161 6.98 9.78 12.85
N ILE A 162 7.52 8.99 11.91
CA ILE A 162 6.72 8.15 11.02
C ILE A 162 6.15 6.97 11.82
N LYS A 163 4.83 6.98 11.99
CA LYS A 163 4.08 6.00 12.78
C LYS A 163 3.84 4.71 12.01
N LEU A 164 4.90 3.91 11.88
CA LEU A 164 4.84 2.53 11.39
C LEU A 164 5.00 1.56 12.55
N THR A 165 4.09 0.60 12.66
CA THR A 165 4.28 -0.58 13.52
C THR A 165 5.49 -1.40 13.05
N PRO A 166 6.09 -2.25 13.91
CA PRO A 166 7.17 -3.14 13.49
C PRO A 166 6.79 -3.99 12.27
N ARG A 167 5.56 -4.49 12.20
CA ARG A 167 5.06 -5.27 11.06
C ARG A 167 4.99 -4.46 9.77
N GLU A 168 4.53 -3.21 9.83
CA GLU A 168 4.47 -2.33 8.66
C GLU A 168 5.86 -1.94 8.17
N ARG A 169 6.84 -1.75 9.07
CA ARG A 169 8.25 -1.53 8.69
C ARG A 169 8.79 -2.72 7.90
N GLU A 170 8.48 -3.93 8.35
CA GLU A 170 8.90 -5.14 7.64
C GLU A 170 8.21 -5.30 6.28
N ALA A 171 6.92 -5.01 6.19
CA ALA A 171 6.18 -5.03 4.92
C ALA A 171 6.68 -3.98 3.93
N LEU A 172 6.97 -2.76 4.39
CA LEU A 172 7.56 -1.68 3.59
C LEU A 172 8.96 -2.06 3.11
N ALA A 173 9.82 -2.59 3.99
CA ALA A 173 11.16 -3.04 3.60
C ALA A 173 11.10 -4.16 2.55
N SER A 174 10.23 -5.16 2.72
CA SER A 174 10.07 -6.26 1.76
C SER A 174 9.65 -5.75 0.38
N TYR A 175 8.70 -4.82 0.35
CA TYR A 175 8.25 -4.21 -0.89
C TYR A 175 9.38 -3.43 -1.58
N LEU A 176 10.14 -2.61 -0.85
CA LEU A 176 11.24 -1.82 -1.42
C LEU A 176 12.39 -2.69 -1.93
N VAL A 177 12.68 -3.83 -1.29
CA VAL A 177 13.68 -4.79 -1.80
C VAL A 177 13.31 -5.33 -3.19
N LEU A 178 12.01 -5.52 -3.46
CA LEU A 178 11.54 -6.09 -4.72
C LEU A 178 11.23 -5.03 -5.80
N ASN A 179 10.85 -3.82 -5.38
CA ASN A 179 10.21 -2.84 -6.27
C ASN A 179 10.89 -1.47 -6.32
N ALA A 180 11.91 -1.22 -5.50
CA ALA A 180 12.78 -0.05 -5.65
C ALA A 180 13.90 -0.33 -6.68
N GLY A 181 14.98 0.47 -6.66
CA GLY A 181 16.04 0.41 -7.67
C GLY A 181 15.57 0.83 -9.06
N ILE A 182 14.50 1.62 -9.16
CA ILE A 182 13.95 2.10 -10.43
C ILE A 182 14.97 3.06 -11.07
N PRO A 183 15.42 2.81 -12.31
CA PRO A 183 16.30 3.72 -13.03
C PRO A 183 15.70 5.14 -13.15
N ILE A 184 16.53 6.17 -12.98
CA ILE A 184 16.07 7.57 -12.94
C ILE A 184 15.40 8.01 -14.26
N ASP A 185 15.78 7.42 -15.39
CA ASP A 185 15.19 7.65 -16.71
C ASP A 185 13.77 7.09 -16.84
N GLN A 186 13.37 6.14 -15.99
CA GLN A 186 12.00 5.62 -15.88
C GLN A 186 11.13 6.45 -14.92
N VAL A 187 11.72 7.33 -14.12
CA VAL A 187 10.98 8.24 -13.24
C VAL A 187 10.42 9.40 -14.07
N PRO A 188 9.14 9.80 -13.91
CA PRO A 188 8.60 10.99 -14.57
C PRO A 188 9.46 12.23 -14.32
N VAL A 189 9.66 13.06 -15.34
CA VAL A 189 10.55 14.23 -15.26
C VAL A 189 10.18 15.16 -14.11
N ASP A 190 8.88 15.39 -13.90
CA ASP A 190 8.35 16.22 -12.81
C ASP A 190 8.69 15.68 -11.41
N LEU A 191 9.02 14.38 -11.33
CA LEU A 191 9.42 13.71 -10.10
C LEU A 191 10.94 13.54 -9.96
N ARG A 192 11.75 13.92 -10.96
CA ARG A 192 13.21 13.90 -10.83
C ARG A 192 13.65 15.14 -10.06
N ALA A 193 14.20 14.95 -8.86
CA ALA A 193 14.68 16.06 -8.04
C ALA A 193 15.59 17.00 -8.84
N GLY A 194 15.30 18.31 -8.83
CA GLY A 194 16.20 19.35 -9.34
C GLY A 194 16.37 19.44 -10.86
N GLY A 195 15.48 18.86 -11.68
CA GLY A 195 15.64 18.92 -13.14
C GLY A 195 16.80 18.07 -13.68
N ALA A 196 17.15 16.99 -12.97
CA ALA A 196 18.21 16.07 -13.39
C ALA A 196 17.81 15.34 -14.69
N SER A 197 18.31 15.84 -15.82
CA SER A 197 18.51 15.11 -17.07
C SER A 197 19.93 14.55 -17.06
N TYR A 198 20.07 13.22 -17.02
CA TYR A 198 21.31 12.57 -17.45
C TYR A 198 21.21 12.26 -18.94
#